data_AF-A0A3A9SP91-F1
#
_entry.id   AF-A0A3A9SP91-F1
#
_cell.length_a   1.000
_cell.length_b   1.000
_cell.length_c   1.000
_cell.angle_alpha   90.00
_cell.angle_beta   90.00
_cell.angle_gamma   90.00
#
_symmetry.space_group_name_H-M   'P 1'
#
loop_
_entity.id
_entity.type
_entity.pdbx_description
1 polymer ?
#
loop_
_entity_poly.entity_id
_entity_poly.type
_entity_poly.pdbx_seq_one_letter_code
_entity_poly.pdbx_strand_id
1 'polypeptide(L)'
;MVLRVLVWGTGQLSWHIINDFTNGEIVGFIDTYKRQETFADKPVYLPGKLEGVHYDAIIVAVAQTEGIIRTIEECHIDISKVIFAYGNISINDYNKDYEFVEKICGKDLSKRIKNRYHLVRSTDSKLDEEILFCEGTEIKNDYVRIKTFELLVKEIKKNEVVGNVAELGVFRGDFAKYINKAFPERTLYLFDTFDGFDENELKNSVEGDVLTAGREVFKNTSIEEVAKKMTNNDKCDYRIGLFPASLKGLEDEFAFVSIDCDFEESIYSGLEYFYPRLSEGGYIMIHDYNNFLGCAKESIRRFEKVIGRGLCKVPICDNQGTLIISK
;
A
#
# COMPACT_ATOMS: atom_id res chain seq x y z
N MET A 1 -29.03 -19.13 -25.22
CA MET A 1 -28.25 -19.95 -24.27
C MET A 1 -27.88 -19.05 -23.10
N VAL A 2 -27.94 -19.55 -21.87
CA VAL A 2 -27.44 -18.82 -20.69
C VAL A 2 -25.92 -18.88 -20.72
N LEU A 3 -25.26 -17.73 -20.65
CA LEU A 3 -23.80 -17.64 -20.63
C LEU A 3 -23.26 -18.31 -19.37
N ARG A 4 -22.26 -19.17 -19.48
CA ARG A 4 -21.64 -19.90 -18.37
C ARG A 4 -20.20 -19.46 -18.20
N VAL A 5 -19.84 -18.99 -17.02
CA VAL A 5 -18.48 -18.53 -16.74
C VAL A 5 -17.86 -19.27 -15.57
N LEU A 6 -16.56 -19.51 -15.67
CA LEU A 6 -15.72 -19.88 -14.54
C LEU A 6 -15.07 -18.63 -13.98
N VAL A 7 -14.84 -18.57 -12.67
CA VAL A 7 -14.08 -17.48 -12.04
C VAL A 7 -12.76 -18.02 -11.50
N TRP A 8 -11.63 -17.50 -11.95
CA TRP A 8 -10.31 -17.91 -11.48
C TRP A 8 -9.89 -17.07 -10.29
N GLY A 9 -9.92 -17.69 -9.11
CA GLY A 9 -9.66 -17.08 -7.81
C GLY A 9 -10.76 -17.44 -6.81
N THR A 10 -10.39 -17.64 -5.53
CA THR A 10 -11.30 -17.92 -4.40
C THR A 10 -11.12 -16.91 -3.26
N GLY A 11 -10.64 -15.70 -3.59
CA GLY A 11 -10.37 -14.62 -2.62
C GLY A 11 -11.43 -13.52 -2.60
N GLN A 12 -11.12 -12.41 -1.93
CA GLN A 12 -12.02 -11.25 -1.82
C GLN A 12 -12.44 -10.69 -3.19
N LEU A 13 -11.52 -10.63 -4.16
CA LEU A 13 -11.81 -10.12 -5.49
C LEU A 13 -12.87 -10.94 -6.24
N SER A 14 -12.98 -12.23 -5.96
CA SER A 14 -14.01 -13.10 -6.53
C SER A 14 -15.42 -12.74 -6.04
N TRP A 15 -15.56 -12.19 -4.82
CA TRP A 15 -16.85 -11.74 -4.31
C TRP A 15 -17.40 -10.52 -5.07
N HIS A 16 -16.53 -9.62 -5.52
CA HIS A 16 -16.95 -8.54 -6.42
C HIS A 16 -17.53 -9.10 -7.73
N ILE A 17 -16.85 -10.10 -8.32
CA ILE A 17 -17.36 -10.76 -9.53
C ILE A 17 -18.70 -11.44 -9.28
N ILE A 18 -18.85 -12.16 -8.15
CA ILE A 18 -20.13 -12.80 -7.78
C ILE A 18 -21.27 -11.80 -7.69
N ASN A 19 -21.01 -10.64 -7.08
CA ASN A 19 -22.05 -9.62 -6.86
C ASN A 19 -22.39 -8.83 -8.13
N ASP A 20 -21.40 -8.58 -9.00
CA ASP A 20 -21.56 -7.67 -10.15
C ASP A 20 -21.90 -8.41 -11.45
N PHE A 21 -21.55 -9.70 -11.56
CA PHE A 21 -21.80 -10.47 -12.77
C PHE A 21 -23.27 -10.89 -12.90
N THR A 22 -23.99 -10.23 -13.80
CA THR A 22 -25.45 -10.41 -13.97
C THR A 22 -25.84 -11.06 -15.30
N ASN A 23 -24.92 -11.21 -16.25
CA ASN A 23 -25.23 -11.59 -17.63
C ASN A 23 -25.10 -13.11 -17.91
N GLY A 24 -25.26 -13.95 -16.89
CA GLY A 24 -25.09 -15.40 -17.01
C GLY A 24 -25.04 -16.12 -15.67
N GLU A 25 -24.48 -17.32 -15.68
CA GLU A 25 -24.28 -18.15 -14.50
C GLU A 25 -22.78 -18.38 -14.26
N ILE A 26 -22.35 -18.19 -13.01
CA ILE A 26 -21.06 -18.70 -12.53
C ILE A 26 -21.22 -20.19 -12.24
N VAL A 27 -20.57 -21.04 -13.04
CA VAL A 27 -20.70 -22.50 -12.95
C VAL A 27 -19.65 -23.14 -12.05
N GLY A 28 -18.62 -22.39 -11.65
CA GLY A 28 -17.54 -22.88 -10.80
C GLY A 28 -16.38 -21.90 -10.70
N PHE A 29 -15.40 -22.30 -9.92
CA PHE A 29 -14.20 -21.52 -9.67
C PHE A 29 -12.95 -22.30 -10.06
N ILE A 30 -11.86 -21.58 -10.34
CA ILE A 30 -10.53 -22.17 -10.56
C ILE A 30 -9.61 -21.67 -9.46
N ASP A 31 -8.89 -22.59 -8.81
CA ASP A 31 -7.83 -22.28 -7.87
C ASP A 31 -6.57 -23.02 -8.31
N THR A 32 -5.50 -22.27 -8.57
CA THR A 32 -4.21 -22.80 -9.03
C THR A 32 -3.63 -23.85 -8.08
N TYR A 33 -3.89 -23.75 -6.78
CA TYR A 33 -3.39 -24.68 -5.77
C TYR A 33 -4.47 -25.62 -5.23
N LYS A 34 -5.74 -25.42 -5.63
CA LYS A 34 -6.93 -26.14 -5.15
C LYS A 34 -6.95 -26.33 -3.63
N ARG A 35 -7.00 -25.22 -2.89
CA ARG A 35 -6.99 -25.23 -1.41
C ARG A 35 -8.29 -25.71 -0.80
N GLN A 36 -9.37 -25.73 -1.59
CA GLN A 36 -10.70 -26.12 -1.18
C GLN A 36 -11.45 -26.80 -2.34
N GLU A 37 -12.46 -27.60 -2.01
CA GLU A 37 -13.28 -28.31 -3.01
C GLU A 37 -14.45 -27.47 -3.53
N THR A 38 -14.95 -26.53 -2.72
CA THR A 38 -16.08 -25.65 -3.07
C THR A 38 -15.82 -24.21 -2.64
N PHE A 39 -16.38 -23.24 -3.36
CA PHE A 39 -16.38 -21.81 -3.03
C PHE A 39 -17.71 -21.21 -3.49
N ALA A 40 -18.37 -20.41 -2.64
CA ALA A 40 -19.70 -19.86 -2.89
C ALA A 40 -20.71 -20.91 -3.39
N ASP A 41 -20.75 -22.07 -2.74
CA ASP A 41 -21.61 -23.23 -3.07
C ASP A 41 -21.42 -23.80 -4.50
N LYS A 42 -20.30 -23.48 -5.15
CA LYS A 42 -19.94 -23.98 -6.47
C LYS A 42 -18.62 -24.77 -6.41
N PRO A 43 -18.38 -25.72 -7.33
CA PRO A 43 -17.16 -26.51 -7.36
C PRO A 43 -15.92 -25.66 -7.69
N VAL A 44 -14.78 -26.05 -7.12
CA VAL A 44 -13.46 -25.46 -7.40
C VAL A 44 -12.60 -26.47 -8.17
N TYR A 45 -12.08 -26.04 -9.31
CA TYR A 45 -11.30 -26.85 -10.23
C TYR A 45 -9.81 -26.45 -10.20
N LEU A 46 -8.95 -27.40 -10.55
CA LEU A 46 -7.57 -27.09 -10.95
C LEU A 46 -7.56 -26.56 -12.39
N PRO A 47 -6.66 -25.63 -12.74
CA PRO A 47 -6.56 -25.07 -14.10
C PRO A 47 -6.43 -26.13 -15.20
N GLY A 48 -5.65 -27.19 -14.96
CA GLY A 48 -5.48 -28.30 -15.91
C GLY A 48 -6.54 -29.40 -15.83
N LYS A 49 -7.62 -29.22 -15.07
CA LYS A 49 -8.68 -30.22 -14.85
C LYS A 49 -10.07 -29.65 -15.15
N LEU A 50 -10.21 -29.12 -16.37
CA LEU A 50 -11.46 -28.54 -16.88
C LEU A 50 -12.18 -29.44 -17.91
N GLU A 51 -11.72 -30.68 -18.09
CA GLU A 51 -12.37 -31.65 -18.99
C GLU A 51 -13.81 -31.92 -18.54
N GLY A 52 -14.76 -31.81 -19.48
CA GLY A 52 -16.20 -32.00 -19.21
C GLY A 52 -16.89 -30.82 -18.53
N VAL A 53 -16.15 -29.76 -18.16
CA VAL A 53 -16.74 -28.52 -17.64
C VAL A 53 -17.18 -27.64 -18.81
N HIS A 54 -18.49 -27.39 -18.93
CA HIS A 54 -19.03 -26.52 -19.98
C HIS A 54 -18.99 -25.05 -19.55
N TYR A 55 -18.13 -24.25 -20.17
CA TYR A 55 -18.02 -22.81 -19.95
C TYR A 55 -17.79 -22.05 -21.27
N ASP A 56 -18.25 -20.81 -21.31
CA ASP A 56 -18.06 -19.88 -22.42
C ASP A 56 -16.82 -18.99 -22.21
N ALA A 57 -16.56 -18.57 -20.97
CA ALA A 57 -15.42 -17.74 -20.60
C ALA A 57 -14.89 -18.04 -19.18
N ILE A 58 -13.68 -17.57 -18.90
CA ILE A 58 -13.04 -17.58 -17.58
C ILE A 58 -12.77 -16.14 -17.18
N ILE A 59 -13.28 -15.70 -16.04
CA ILE A 59 -13.00 -14.37 -15.47
C ILE A 59 -11.91 -14.50 -14.41
N VAL A 60 -10.75 -13.89 -14.61
CA VAL A 60 -9.64 -13.91 -13.67
C VAL A 60 -9.85 -12.84 -12.61
N ALA A 61 -10.07 -13.27 -11.38
CA ALA A 61 -10.36 -12.46 -10.21
C ALA A 61 -9.17 -12.45 -9.23
N VAL A 62 -7.96 -12.24 -9.75
CA VAL A 62 -6.73 -12.10 -8.94
C VAL A 62 -5.92 -10.91 -9.43
N ALA A 63 -5.26 -10.21 -8.51
CA ALA A 63 -4.42 -9.06 -8.84
C ALA A 63 -3.06 -9.45 -9.45
N GLN A 64 -2.56 -10.66 -9.15
CA GLN A 64 -1.25 -11.14 -9.60
C GLN A 64 -1.35 -11.94 -10.90
N THR A 65 -1.28 -11.24 -12.04
CA THR A 65 -1.58 -11.79 -13.37
C THR A 65 -0.47 -12.66 -13.98
N GLU A 66 0.81 -12.38 -13.69
CA GLU A 66 1.93 -13.08 -14.34
C GLU A 66 1.90 -14.61 -14.12
N GLY A 67 1.63 -15.04 -12.88
CA GLY A 67 1.51 -16.46 -12.56
C GLY A 67 0.36 -17.13 -13.31
N ILE A 68 -0.76 -16.42 -13.49
CA ILE A 68 -1.93 -16.92 -14.20
C ILE A 68 -1.64 -17.08 -15.69
N ILE A 69 -0.99 -16.10 -16.33
CA ILE A 69 -0.60 -16.19 -17.75
C ILE A 69 0.26 -17.44 -17.98
N ARG A 70 1.26 -17.65 -17.12
CA ARG A 70 2.11 -18.86 -17.19
C ARG A 70 1.29 -20.14 -17.01
N THR A 71 0.36 -20.17 -16.06
CA THR A 71 -0.51 -21.35 -15.87
C THR A 71 -1.45 -21.58 -17.05
N ILE A 72 -1.95 -20.53 -17.70
CA ILE A 72 -2.76 -20.62 -18.92
C ILE A 72 -1.96 -21.29 -20.03
N GLU A 73 -0.71 -20.88 -20.25
CA GLU A 73 0.20 -21.49 -21.21
C GLU A 73 0.50 -22.96 -20.87
N GLU A 74 0.87 -23.26 -19.62
CA GLU A 74 1.20 -24.61 -19.16
C GLU A 74 0.00 -25.58 -19.25
N CYS A 75 -1.20 -25.09 -18.91
CA CYS A 75 -2.43 -25.88 -18.93
C CYS A 75 -3.15 -25.85 -20.29
N HIS A 76 -2.61 -25.16 -21.29
CA HIS A 76 -3.19 -25.02 -22.63
C HIS A 76 -4.63 -24.48 -22.61
N ILE A 77 -4.91 -23.53 -21.70
CA ILE A 77 -6.21 -22.86 -21.62
C ILE A 77 -6.32 -21.84 -22.77
N ASP A 78 -7.47 -21.80 -23.42
CA ASP A 78 -7.73 -20.86 -24.52
C ASP A 78 -7.82 -19.41 -24.00
N ILE A 79 -6.72 -18.65 -24.18
CA ILE A 79 -6.62 -17.25 -23.74
C ILE A 79 -7.71 -16.36 -24.32
N SER A 80 -8.28 -16.70 -25.49
CA SER A 80 -9.37 -15.90 -26.09
C SER A 80 -10.67 -15.94 -25.29
N LYS A 81 -10.80 -16.93 -24.40
CA LYS A 81 -11.91 -17.09 -23.46
C LYS A 81 -11.60 -16.51 -22.08
N VAL A 82 -10.39 -15.99 -21.86
CA VAL A 82 -9.95 -15.48 -20.56
C VAL A 82 -10.11 -13.97 -20.50
N ILE A 83 -10.84 -13.51 -19.49
CA ILE A 83 -11.09 -12.09 -19.20
C ILE A 83 -10.39 -11.76 -17.90
N PHE A 84 -9.38 -10.89 -17.94
CA PHE A 84 -8.75 -10.39 -16.73
C PHE A 84 -9.60 -9.26 -16.16
N ALA A 85 -10.29 -9.50 -15.03
CA ALA A 85 -11.05 -8.46 -14.35
C ALA A 85 -10.13 -7.52 -13.56
N TYR A 86 -8.99 -8.04 -13.12
CA TYR A 86 -7.93 -7.30 -12.42
C TYR A 86 -6.58 -7.60 -13.08
N GLY A 87 -5.64 -6.65 -12.99
CA GLY A 87 -4.29 -6.80 -13.53
C GLY A 87 -4.28 -7.08 -15.04
N ASN A 88 -5.25 -6.55 -15.79
CA ASN A 88 -5.45 -6.72 -17.23
C ASN A 88 -4.57 -5.83 -18.11
N ILE A 89 -3.78 -4.96 -17.48
CA ILE A 89 -2.80 -4.09 -18.13
C ILE A 89 -1.43 -4.48 -17.59
N SER A 90 -0.49 -4.72 -18.50
CA SER A 90 0.93 -4.87 -18.15
C SER A 90 1.72 -3.73 -18.77
N ILE A 91 2.68 -3.20 -18.01
CA ILE A 91 3.69 -2.29 -18.55
C ILE A 91 4.98 -3.07 -18.69
N ASN A 92 5.47 -3.12 -19.92
CA ASN A 92 6.65 -3.89 -20.28
C ASN A 92 7.79 -2.95 -20.67
N ASP A 93 8.96 -3.14 -20.06
CA ASP A 93 10.19 -2.65 -20.65
C ASP A 93 10.43 -3.42 -21.95
N TYR A 94 10.57 -2.69 -23.06
CA TYR A 94 10.88 -3.26 -24.37
C TYR A 94 12.34 -3.66 -24.49
N ASN A 95 13.23 -3.08 -23.69
CA ASN A 95 14.63 -3.51 -23.61
C ASN A 95 14.71 -4.73 -22.69
N LYS A 96 14.85 -5.91 -23.29
CA LYS A 96 14.98 -7.17 -22.54
C LYS A 96 16.43 -7.53 -22.19
N ASP A 97 17.40 -6.92 -22.87
CA ASP A 97 18.82 -7.21 -22.73
C ASP A 97 19.61 -5.92 -22.43
N TYR A 98 19.79 -5.64 -21.13
CA TYR A 98 20.56 -4.48 -20.69
C TYR A 98 22.08 -4.68 -20.75
N GLU A 99 22.57 -5.91 -20.93
CA GLU A 99 23.99 -6.15 -21.21
C GLU A 99 24.32 -5.64 -22.63
N PHE A 100 23.44 -5.91 -23.59
CA PHE A 100 23.52 -5.33 -24.93
C PHE A 100 23.39 -3.81 -24.89
N VAL A 101 22.40 -3.27 -24.15
CA VAL A 101 22.25 -1.81 -24.01
C VAL A 101 23.49 -1.18 -23.37
N GLU A 102 24.06 -1.79 -22.32
CA GLU A 102 25.30 -1.29 -21.69
C GLU A 102 26.50 -1.37 -22.64
N LYS A 103 26.63 -2.46 -23.40
CA LYS A 103 27.69 -2.61 -24.39
C LYS A 103 27.66 -1.52 -25.46
N ILE A 104 26.47 -1.06 -25.86
CA ILE A 104 26.30 -0.03 -26.90
C ILE A 104 26.32 1.39 -26.32
N CYS A 105 25.64 1.60 -25.19
CA CYS A 105 25.39 2.94 -24.63
C CYS A 105 26.37 3.31 -23.50
N GLY A 106 27.16 2.38 -22.99
CA GLY A 106 27.97 2.55 -21.79
C GLY A 106 27.16 2.52 -20.49
N LYS A 107 27.87 2.32 -19.37
CA LYS A 107 27.29 2.13 -18.02
C LYS A 107 26.32 3.22 -17.61
N ASP A 108 26.74 4.48 -17.69
CA ASP A 108 25.96 5.59 -17.13
C ASP A 108 24.68 5.88 -17.91
N LEU A 109 24.70 5.69 -19.23
CA LEU A 109 23.52 5.88 -20.06
C LEU A 109 22.60 4.65 -19.99
N SER A 110 23.14 3.43 -19.96
CA SER A 110 22.36 2.20 -19.74
C SER A 110 21.61 2.25 -18.42
N LYS A 111 22.29 2.64 -17.33
CA LYS A 111 21.67 2.86 -16.02
C LYS A 111 20.55 3.90 -16.09
N ARG A 112 20.71 4.97 -16.87
CA ARG A 112 19.64 5.96 -17.09
C ARG A 112 18.48 5.38 -17.91
N ILE A 113 18.74 4.67 -19.01
CA ILE A 113 17.72 4.05 -19.86
C ILE A 113 16.87 3.08 -19.04
N LYS A 114 17.52 2.19 -18.28
CA LYS A 114 16.88 1.19 -17.42
C LYS A 114 15.92 1.78 -16.39
N ASN A 115 16.26 2.96 -15.86
CA ASN A 115 15.56 3.55 -14.71
C ASN A 115 14.73 4.80 -15.08
N ARG A 116 14.62 5.16 -16.37
CA ARG A 116 13.96 6.40 -16.82
C ARG A 116 12.44 6.33 -16.76
N TYR A 117 11.86 5.17 -17.03
CA TYR A 117 10.41 5.01 -17.18
C TYR A 117 9.89 3.93 -16.23
N HIS A 118 9.29 4.38 -15.13
CA HIS A 118 8.25 3.66 -14.41
C HIS A 118 6.95 4.45 -14.62
N LEU A 119 5.78 3.83 -14.38
CA LEU A 119 4.45 4.39 -14.69
C LEU A 119 4.22 5.80 -14.13
N VAL A 120 4.98 6.17 -13.11
CA VAL A 120 5.27 7.56 -12.74
C VAL A 120 6.77 7.77 -12.98
N ARG A 121 7.09 8.76 -13.83
CA ARG A 121 8.47 9.11 -14.18
C ARG A 121 9.30 9.26 -12.90
N SER A 122 10.46 8.60 -12.83
CA SER A 122 11.44 8.90 -11.79
C SER A 122 11.83 10.37 -11.94
N THR A 123 11.94 11.10 -10.82
CA THR A 123 12.32 12.51 -10.86
C THR A 123 13.64 12.65 -11.61
N ASP A 124 13.59 13.31 -12.77
CA ASP A 124 14.70 13.41 -13.72
C ASP A 124 15.74 14.45 -13.28
N SER A 125 15.99 14.50 -11.97
CA SER A 125 16.93 15.43 -11.38
C SER A 125 18.32 14.82 -11.45
N LYS A 126 19.20 15.40 -12.28
CA LYS A 126 20.66 15.33 -12.12
C LYS A 126 21.13 16.05 -10.82
N LEU A 127 20.33 16.01 -9.75
CA LEU A 127 20.58 16.71 -8.49
C LEU A 127 20.75 15.63 -7.41
N ASP A 128 22.03 15.37 -7.17
CA ASP A 128 22.66 14.55 -6.12
C ASP A 128 22.61 13.02 -6.27
N GLU A 129 23.77 12.42 -5.98
CA GLU A 129 24.17 11.05 -6.29
C GLU A 129 23.50 9.94 -5.45
N GLU A 130 22.51 10.26 -4.63
CA GLU A 130 21.85 9.29 -3.74
C GLU A 130 20.36 9.12 -4.08
N ILE A 131 20.05 8.11 -4.89
CA ILE A 131 18.69 7.54 -4.90
C ILE A 131 18.49 6.89 -3.52
N LEU A 132 17.69 7.52 -2.66
CA LEU A 132 17.43 7.04 -1.29
C LEU A 132 16.85 5.61 -1.27
N PHE A 133 15.92 5.30 -2.18
CA PHE A 133 15.25 4.00 -2.22
C PHE A 133 15.33 3.38 -3.63
N CYS A 134 16.09 2.29 -3.73
CA CYS A 134 16.19 1.45 -4.93
C CYS A 134 15.42 0.14 -4.71
N GLU A 135 14.61 -0.23 -5.71
CA GLU A 135 14.00 -1.55 -5.97
C GLU A 135 13.47 -2.38 -4.77
N GLY A 136 12.14 -2.55 -4.70
CA GLY A 136 11.44 -3.47 -3.80
C GLY A 136 9.98 -3.65 -4.21
N THR A 137 9.33 -4.76 -3.83
CA THR A 137 7.91 -5.03 -4.14
C THR A 137 6.98 -3.96 -3.55
N GLU A 138 7.34 -3.40 -2.41
CA GLU A 138 6.58 -2.36 -1.71
C GLU A 138 6.61 -1.04 -2.49
N ILE A 139 7.75 -0.67 -3.08
CA ILE A 139 7.85 0.51 -3.96
C ILE A 139 7.05 0.31 -5.25
N LYS A 140 6.97 -0.93 -5.76
CA LYS A 140 6.13 -1.22 -6.95
C LYS A 140 4.64 -1.05 -6.65
N ASN A 141 4.21 -1.41 -5.43
CA ASN A 141 2.82 -1.33 -5.02
C ASN A 141 2.41 0.06 -4.52
N ASP A 142 3.37 0.87 -4.02
CA ASP A 142 3.10 2.21 -3.48
C ASP A 142 4.11 3.27 -3.96
N TYR A 143 4.35 3.27 -5.28
CA TYR A 143 5.38 4.11 -5.90
C TYR A 143 5.18 5.60 -5.65
N VAL A 144 3.95 6.08 -5.81
CA VAL A 144 3.63 7.52 -5.74
C VAL A 144 3.84 8.06 -4.34
N ARG A 145 3.39 7.35 -3.29
CA ARG A 145 3.60 7.77 -1.90
C ARG A 145 5.09 7.79 -1.57
N ILE A 146 5.83 6.74 -1.92
CA ILE A 146 7.28 6.65 -1.64
C ILE A 146 8.08 7.72 -2.39
N LYS A 147 7.80 7.96 -3.67
CA LYS A 147 8.50 9.00 -4.42
C LYS A 147 8.13 10.40 -4.01
N THR A 148 6.90 10.61 -3.55
CA THR A 148 6.53 11.88 -2.94
C THR A 148 7.26 12.07 -1.62
N PHE A 149 7.31 11.04 -0.77
CA PHE A 149 8.10 11.06 0.45
C PHE A 149 9.58 11.40 0.19
N GLU A 150 10.22 10.80 -0.83
CA GLU A 150 11.60 11.17 -1.23
C GLU A 150 11.75 12.67 -1.54
N LEU A 151 10.76 13.28 -2.21
CA LEU A 151 10.78 14.72 -2.50
C LEU A 151 10.63 15.57 -1.25
N LEU A 152 9.74 15.17 -0.32
CA LEU A 152 9.58 15.85 0.96
C LEU A 152 10.87 15.78 1.80
N VAL A 153 11.53 14.61 1.84
CA VAL A 153 12.83 14.44 2.50
C VAL A 153 13.87 15.42 1.94
N LYS A 154 13.93 15.57 0.62
CA LYS A 154 14.87 16.51 -0.03
C LYS A 154 14.59 17.96 0.39
N GLU A 155 13.33 18.39 0.41
CA GLU A 155 13.01 19.76 0.85
C GLU A 155 13.24 19.97 2.34
N ILE A 156 12.90 19.00 3.20
CA ILE A 156 13.22 19.05 4.63
C ILE A 156 14.72 19.23 4.86
N LYS A 157 15.55 18.44 4.18
CA LYS A 157 17.02 18.50 4.32
C LYS A 157 17.59 19.80 3.76
N LYS A 158 17.15 20.20 2.56
CA LYS A 158 17.61 21.42 1.88
C LYS A 158 17.29 22.68 2.67
N ASN A 159 16.14 22.73 3.33
CA ASN A 159 15.71 23.87 4.13
C ASN A 159 16.10 23.73 5.61
N GLU A 160 16.89 22.71 5.96
CA GLU A 160 17.40 22.44 7.31
C GLU A 160 16.28 22.41 8.38
N VAL A 161 15.10 21.88 8.02
CA VAL A 161 13.94 21.87 8.90
C VAL A 161 14.24 21.03 10.14
N VAL A 162 14.12 21.66 11.31
CA VAL A 162 14.40 21.06 12.62
C VAL A 162 13.28 20.12 13.07
N GLY A 163 13.60 19.21 13.98
CA GLY A 163 12.63 18.29 14.59
C GLY A 163 12.83 16.82 14.19
N ASN A 164 12.27 15.95 15.01
CA ASN A 164 12.29 14.50 14.84
C ASN A 164 11.29 14.03 13.79
N VAL A 165 11.17 12.72 13.61
CA VAL A 165 10.24 12.11 12.65
C VAL A 165 9.36 11.07 13.33
N ALA A 166 8.14 10.89 12.82
CA ALA A 166 7.20 9.96 13.43
C ALA A 166 6.37 9.20 12.39
N GLU A 167 5.92 8.02 12.77
CA GLU A 167 4.83 7.29 12.12
C GLU A 167 3.79 6.85 13.15
N LEU A 168 2.53 7.17 12.88
CA LEU A 168 1.35 6.75 13.63
C LEU A 168 0.57 5.74 12.81
N GLY A 169 0.57 4.47 13.25
CA GLY A 169 0.14 3.32 12.47
C GLY A 169 1.31 2.75 11.67
N VAL A 170 2.07 1.85 12.29
CA VAL A 170 3.35 1.32 11.77
C VAL A 170 3.14 -0.01 11.05
N PHE A 171 2.19 -0.82 11.53
CA PHE A 171 1.97 -2.19 11.08
C PHE A 171 3.32 -2.93 10.96
N ARG A 172 3.64 -3.53 9.80
CA ARG A 172 4.87 -4.29 9.57
C ARG A 172 6.12 -3.43 9.34
N GLY A 173 6.04 -2.11 9.50
CA GLY A 173 7.17 -1.19 9.36
C GLY A 173 7.65 -0.98 7.92
N ASP A 174 6.79 -1.25 6.93
CA ASP A 174 7.16 -1.16 5.53
C ASP A 174 7.36 0.28 5.05
N PHE A 175 6.63 1.23 5.62
CA PHE A 175 6.89 2.66 5.39
C PHE A 175 7.93 3.21 6.38
N ALA A 176 7.83 2.87 7.66
CA ALA A 176 8.78 3.22 8.71
C ALA A 176 10.26 3.04 8.34
N LYS A 177 10.61 1.92 7.66
CA LYS A 177 11.99 1.65 7.22
C LYS A 177 12.54 2.75 6.30
N TYR A 178 11.68 3.34 5.47
CA TYR A 178 12.07 4.44 4.58
C TYR A 178 12.28 5.73 5.35
N ILE A 179 11.44 6.01 6.36
CA ILE A 179 11.63 7.16 7.26
C ILE A 179 12.96 7.02 8.01
N ASN A 180 13.21 5.86 8.62
CA ASN A 180 14.44 5.58 9.37
C ASN A 180 15.71 5.73 8.51
N LYS A 181 15.64 5.28 7.25
CA LYS A 181 16.75 5.41 6.31
C LYS A 181 16.93 6.84 5.81
N ALA A 182 15.84 7.61 5.64
CA ALA A 182 15.91 8.99 5.18
C ALA A 182 16.51 9.94 6.22
N PHE A 183 16.27 9.70 7.51
CA PHE A 183 16.68 10.55 8.61
C PHE A 183 17.48 9.76 9.67
N PRO A 184 18.64 9.19 9.31
CA PRO A 184 19.42 8.31 10.17
C PRO A 184 19.92 8.98 11.45
N GLU A 185 19.99 10.32 11.48
CA GLU A 185 20.43 11.10 12.63
C GLU A 185 19.31 11.47 13.63
N ARG A 186 18.05 11.42 13.19
CA ARG A 186 16.87 11.89 13.94
C ARG A 186 16.20 10.74 14.67
N THR A 187 15.56 11.03 15.80
CA THR A 187 14.71 10.02 16.46
C THR A 187 13.48 9.75 15.60
N LEU A 188 13.21 8.47 15.34
CA LEU A 188 12.00 8.00 14.70
C LEU A 188 11.05 7.41 15.75
N TYR A 189 9.96 8.13 16.03
CA TYR A 189 8.91 7.67 16.93
C TYR A 189 7.90 6.80 16.17
N LEU A 190 7.72 5.56 16.64
CA LEU A 190 6.87 4.55 16.01
C LEU A 190 5.68 4.23 16.92
N PHE A 191 4.51 4.80 16.62
CA PHE A 191 3.29 4.63 17.40
C PHE A 191 2.42 3.54 16.81
N ASP A 192 2.23 2.44 17.53
CA ASP A 192 1.37 1.33 17.15
C ASP A 192 1.01 0.49 18.39
N THR A 193 -0.06 -0.29 18.30
CA THR A 193 -0.34 -1.29 19.35
C THR A 193 0.66 -2.43 19.30
N PHE A 194 1.21 -2.74 18.11
CA PHE A 194 2.03 -3.92 17.82
C PHE A 194 1.36 -5.23 18.26
N ASP A 195 0.03 -5.23 18.35
CA ASP A 195 -0.80 -6.36 18.80
C ASP A 195 -1.97 -6.64 17.84
N GLY A 196 -1.99 -5.94 16.69
CA GLY A 196 -3.17 -5.84 15.84
C GLY A 196 -4.28 -5.00 16.48
N PHE A 197 -5.42 -4.87 15.79
CA PHE A 197 -6.58 -4.12 16.29
C PHE A 197 -7.23 -4.80 17.51
N ASP A 198 -7.63 -4.00 18.51
CA ASP A 198 -8.40 -4.46 19.68
C ASP A 198 -9.79 -4.95 19.23
N GLU A 199 -10.27 -6.07 19.79
CA GLU A 199 -11.60 -6.62 19.54
C GLU A 199 -12.75 -5.62 19.77
N ASN A 200 -12.53 -4.60 20.60
CA ASN A 200 -13.52 -3.58 20.91
C ASN A 200 -13.57 -2.43 19.88
N GLU A 201 -12.45 -2.09 19.22
CA GLU A 201 -12.44 -1.07 18.16
C GLU A 201 -13.13 -1.57 16.89
N LEU A 202 -12.92 -2.84 16.56
CA LEU A 202 -13.53 -3.54 15.43
C LEU A 202 -15.05 -3.69 15.60
N LYS A 203 -15.54 -3.96 16.82
CA LYS A 203 -16.99 -4.06 17.12
C LYS A 203 -17.75 -2.74 16.99
N ASN A 204 -17.07 -1.61 17.19
CA ASN A 204 -17.69 -0.29 17.17
C ASN A 204 -17.71 0.36 15.78
N SER A 205 -17.06 -0.24 14.77
CA SER A 205 -16.79 0.41 13.48
C SER A 205 -17.29 -0.34 12.24
N VAL A 206 -17.49 -1.68 12.27
CA VAL A 206 -17.95 -2.43 11.08
C VAL A 206 -18.79 -3.66 11.45
N GLU A 207 -19.93 -3.89 10.80
CA GLU A 207 -20.71 -5.14 10.92
C GLU A 207 -20.27 -6.20 9.88
N GLY A 208 -20.20 -7.48 10.28
CA GLY A 208 -20.11 -8.64 9.37
C GLY A 208 -18.70 -9.19 9.05
N ASP A 209 -18.62 -10.04 8.01
CA ASP A 209 -17.47 -10.90 7.62
C ASP A 209 -16.13 -10.16 7.37
N VAL A 210 -16.14 -8.83 7.24
CA VAL A 210 -14.96 -7.95 7.18
C VAL A 210 -14.11 -8.07 8.46
N LEU A 211 -14.76 -8.25 9.61
CA LEU A 211 -14.13 -8.47 10.92
C LEU A 211 -13.21 -9.69 10.94
N THR A 212 -13.56 -10.73 10.21
CA THR A 212 -12.84 -12.01 10.23
C THR A 212 -11.61 -11.96 9.33
N ALA A 213 -11.70 -11.27 8.18
CA ALA A 213 -10.57 -11.05 7.28
C ALA A 213 -9.52 -10.07 7.86
N GLY A 214 -9.95 -9.00 8.54
CA GLY A 214 -9.02 -8.09 9.24
C GLY A 214 -8.27 -8.79 10.39
N ARG A 215 -8.97 -9.63 11.17
CA ARG A 215 -8.40 -10.35 12.32
C ARG A 215 -7.18 -11.23 12.00
N GLU A 216 -7.07 -11.78 10.79
CA GLU A 216 -5.94 -12.64 10.40
C GLU A 216 -4.74 -11.86 9.83
N VAL A 217 -4.97 -10.70 9.21
CA VAL A 217 -3.91 -9.90 8.56
C VAL A 217 -3.05 -9.13 9.58
N PHE A 218 -3.66 -8.71 10.69
CA PHE A 218 -3.06 -7.80 11.68
C PHE A 218 -2.46 -8.49 12.92
N LYS A 219 -2.59 -9.81 13.06
CA LYS A 219 -2.18 -10.57 14.27
C LYS A 219 -0.68 -10.88 14.42
N ASN A 220 0.15 -10.59 13.41
CA ASN A 220 1.52 -11.12 13.30
C ASN A 220 2.61 -10.05 13.20
N THR A 221 2.41 -8.86 13.78
CA THR A 221 3.46 -7.84 13.80
C THR A 221 4.13 -7.83 15.17
N SER A 222 5.32 -8.42 15.28
CA SER A 222 6.16 -8.22 16.47
C SER A 222 7.11 -7.04 16.25
N ILE A 223 7.46 -6.36 17.35
CA ILE A 223 8.48 -5.30 17.33
C ILE A 223 9.80 -5.84 16.75
N GLU A 224 10.14 -7.10 16.98
CA GLU A 224 11.35 -7.69 16.40
C GLU A 224 11.30 -7.73 14.86
N GLU A 225 10.14 -8.04 14.26
CA GLU A 225 10.00 -8.05 12.80
C GLU A 225 10.12 -6.65 12.19
N VAL A 226 9.55 -5.66 12.86
CA VAL A 226 9.69 -4.25 12.46
C VAL A 226 11.16 -3.80 12.63
N ALA A 227 11.78 -4.14 13.76
CA ALA A 227 13.15 -3.80 14.08
C ALA A 227 14.17 -4.35 13.06
N LYS A 228 13.96 -5.57 12.55
CA LYS A 228 14.81 -6.19 11.52
C LYS A 228 14.85 -5.40 10.22
N LYS A 229 13.86 -4.55 9.94
CA LYS A 229 13.79 -3.73 8.73
C LYS A 229 14.47 -2.36 8.88
N MET A 230 14.77 -1.93 10.10
CA MET A 230 15.34 -0.61 10.38
C MET A 230 16.86 -0.61 10.15
N THR A 231 17.36 0.42 9.46
CA THR A 231 18.79 0.61 9.24
C THR A 231 19.53 1.18 10.46
N ASN A 232 18.86 2.04 11.24
CA ASN A 232 19.40 2.72 12.43
C ASN A 232 18.43 2.50 13.59
N ASN A 233 18.42 1.28 14.14
CA ASN A 233 17.44 0.87 15.14
C ASN A 233 17.63 1.61 16.47
N ASP A 234 18.85 2.03 16.80
CA ASP A 234 19.19 2.85 17.96
C ASP A 234 18.51 4.23 17.96
N LYS A 235 18.02 4.66 16.80
CA LYS A 235 17.24 5.89 16.62
C LYS A 235 15.74 5.66 16.61
N CYS A 236 15.27 4.42 16.69
CA CYS A 236 13.85 4.11 16.75
C CYS A 236 13.36 4.10 18.21
N ASP A 237 12.32 4.88 18.49
CA ASP A 237 11.58 4.86 19.76
C ASP A 237 10.20 4.23 19.53
N TYR A 238 10.02 2.99 19.99
CA TYR A 238 8.78 2.21 19.82
C TYR A 238 7.77 2.57 20.91
N ARG A 239 6.71 3.27 20.51
CA ARG A 239 5.64 3.77 21.38
C ARG A 239 4.44 2.85 21.36
N ILE A 240 4.55 1.79 22.16
CA ILE A 240 3.55 0.73 22.26
C ILE A 240 2.28 1.22 22.95
N GLY A 241 1.14 1.03 22.28
CA GLY A 241 -0.20 1.23 22.79
C GLY A 241 -1.03 2.20 21.95
N LEU A 242 -2.32 2.30 22.30
CA LEU A 242 -3.26 3.18 21.61
C LEU A 242 -2.82 4.65 21.69
N PHE A 243 -2.93 5.35 20.57
CA PHE A 243 -2.74 6.79 20.51
C PHE A 243 -4.01 7.50 21.01
N PRO A 244 -3.93 8.59 21.79
CA PRO A 244 -2.73 9.33 22.22
C PRO A 244 -2.08 8.82 23.52
N ALA A 245 -2.58 7.76 24.15
CA ALA A 245 -2.04 7.27 25.44
C ALA A 245 -0.56 6.84 25.35
N SER A 246 -0.12 6.34 24.19
CA SER A 246 1.27 5.96 23.92
C SER A 246 2.25 7.15 23.83
N LEU A 247 1.77 8.40 23.83
CA LEU A 247 2.62 9.59 23.90
C LEU A 247 3.45 9.66 25.18
N LYS A 248 2.88 9.24 26.31
CA LYS A 248 3.54 9.23 27.63
C LYS A 248 4.27 10.55 27.97
N GLY A 249 3.67 11.68 27.59
CA GLY A 249 4.22 13.03 27.86
C GLY A 249 5.35 13.46 26.92
N LEU A 250 5.47 12.88 25.73
CA LEU A 250 6.40 13.36 24.69
C LEU A 250 6.03 14.78 24.24
N GLU A 251 7.02 15.67 24.20
CA GLU A 251 6.86 17.10 23.85
C GLU A 251 7.87 17.57 22.80
N ASP A 252 8.26 16.67 21.88
CA ASP A 252 9.22 16.98 20.82
C ASP A 252 8.59 17.72 19.64
N GLU A 253 9.44 18.36 18.83
CA GLU A 253 9.09 18.95 17.54
C GLU A 253 9.35 17.97 16.40
N PHE A 254 8.61 18.10 15.29
CA PHE A 254 8.68 17.18 14.17
C PHE A 254 8.91 17.88 12.83
N ALA A 255 9.79 17.34 12.01
CA ALA A 255 9.96 17.78 10.62
C ALA A 255 9.09 16.96 9.64
N PHE A 256 8.81 15.70 9.99
CA PHE A 256 8.02 14.80 9.17
C PHE A 256 7.18 13.86 10.02
N VAL A 257 5.90 13.70 9.67
CA VAL A 257 5.00 12.73 10.30
C VAL A 257 4.22 11.96 9.24
N SER A 258 4.21 10.63 9.35
CA SER A 258 3.28 9.74 8.62
C SER A 258 2.12 9.40 9.55
N ILE A 259 0.88 9.60 9.12
CA ILE A 259 -0.34 9.14 9.79
C ILE A 259 -1.01 8.13 8.85
N ASP A 260 -1.02 6.88 9.27
CA ASP A 260 -1.53 5.73 8.51
C ASP A 260 -2.38 4.85 9.43
N CYS A 261 -3.48 5.43 9.90
CA CYS A 261 -4.45 4.77 10.76
C CYS A 261 -5.82 4.83 10.08
N ASP A 262 -6.60 3.75 10.16
CA ASP A 262 -7.90 3.65 9.47
C ASP A 262 -9.02 4.45 10.14
N PHE A 263 -8.88 4.81 11.42
CA PHE A 263 -9.98 5.36 12.24
C PHE A 263 -9.92 6.87 12.44
N GLU A 264 -11.10 7.51 12.42
CA GLU A 264 -11.25 8.97 12.52
C GLU A 264 -10.63 9.54 13.80
N GLU A 265 -10.93 8.97 14.96
CA GLU A 265 -10.42 9.48 16.24
C GLU A 265 -8.89 9.39 16.34
N SER A 266 -8.27 8.34 15.77
CA SER A 266 -6.81 8.18 15.74
C SER A 266 -6.17 9.25 14.84
N ILE A 267 -6.72 9.48 13.65
CA ILE A 267 -6.24 10.52 12.73
C ILE A 267 -6.43 11.91 13.35
N TYR A 268 -7.62 12.20 13.91
CA TYR A 268 -7.91 13.48 14.56
C TYR A 268 -6.97 13.74 15.75
N SER A 269 -6.77 12.75 16.62
CA SER A 269 -5.84 12.85 17.76
C SER A 269 -4.41 13.07 17.28
N GLY A 270 -3.99 12.38 16.21
CA GLY A 270 -2.70 12.59 15.56
C GLY A 270 -2.54 14.02 15.08
N LEU A 271 -3.52 14.56 14.35
CA LEU A 271 -3.53 15.96 13.90
C LEU A 271 -3.46 16.95 15.06
N GLU A 272 -4.26 16.74 16.11
CA GLU A 272 -4.30 17.59 17.30
C GLU A 272 -2.94 17.64 18.01
N TYR A 273 -2.22 16.51 18.07
CA TYR A 273 -0.91 16.43 18.70
C TYR A 273 0.22 16.94 17.80
N PHE A 274 0.32 16.42 16.57
CA PHE A 274 1.47 16.62 15.69
C PHE A 274 1.44 17.98 14.98
N TYR A 275 0.29 18.49 14.53
CA TYR A 275 0.26 19.73 13.74
C TYR A 275 0.78 20.97 14.50
N PRO A 276 0.44 21.18 15.79
CA PRO A 276 1.04 22.26 16.59
C PRO A 276 2.56 22.10 16.75
N ARG A 277 3.06 20.86 16.82
CA ARG A 277 4.47 20.50 17.02
C ARG A 277 5.26 20.28 15.73
N LEU A 278 4.61 20.41 14.58
CA LEU A 278 5.30 20.37 13.29
C LEU A 278 6.11 21.66 13.14
N SER A 279 7.37 21.55 12.75
CA SER A 279 8.23 22.69 12.45
C SER A 279 7.75 23.39 11.17
N GLU A 280 8.02 24.69 11.06
CA GLU A 280 7.81 25.44 9.82
C GLU A 280 8.64 24.81 8.68
N GLY A 281 8.01 24.57 7.52
CA GLY A 281 8.60 23.81 6.42
C GLY A 281 8.51 22.28 6.58
N GLY A 282 7.92 21.79 7.67
CA GLY A 282 7.65 20.38 7.90
C GLY A 282 6.39 19.88 7.19
N TYR A 283 6.24 18.55 7.14
CA TYR A 283 5.13 17.90 6.44
C TYR A 283 4.47 16.79 7.27
N ILE A 284 3.15 16.67 7.14
CA ILE A 284 2.37 15.51 7.60
C ILE A 284 1.79 14.80 6.37
N MET A 285 2.06 13.51 6.21
CA MET A 285 1.42 12.64 5.21
C MET A 285 0.29 11.85 5.88
N ILE A 286 -0.92 11.93 5.34
CA ILE A 286 -2.09 11.18 5.82
C ILE A 286 -2.53 10.23 4.72
N HIS A 287 -2.32 8.94 4.94
CA HIS A 287 -2.67 7.89 3.99
C HIS A 287 -4.19 7.61 3.98
N ASP A 288 -4.67 6.84 3.01
CA ASP A 288 -6.07 6.43 2.86
C ASP A 288 -7.08 7.59 2.84
N TYR A 289 -6.67 8.74 2.29
CA TYR A 289 -7.47 9.97 2.25
C TYR A 289 -8.80 9.82 1.50
N ASN A 290 -8.84 8.97 0.47
CA ASN A 290 -10.06 8.68 -0.29
C ASN A 290 -10.61 7.26 -0.05
N ASN A 291 -10.20 6.60 1.04
CA ASN A 291 -10.78 5.32 1.45
C ASN A 291 -12.31 5.44 1.63
N PHE A 292 -13.03 4.36 1.32
CA PHE A 292 -14.49 4.27 1.37
C PHE A 292 -15.09 4.60 2.74
N LEU A 293 -14.34 4.41 3.83
CA LEU A 293 -14.76 4.78 5.18
C LEU A 293 -14.86 6.31 5.38
N GLY A 294 -14.11 7.10 4.62
CA GLY A 294 -14.15 8.56 4.68
C GLY A 294 -13.56 9.18 5.97
N CYS A 295 -13.03 8.38 6.89
CA CYS A 295 -12.53 8.80 8.20
C CYS A 295 -11.47 9.91 8.12
N ALA A 296 -10.49 9.79 7.22
CA ALA A 296 -9.44 10.81 7.06
C ALA A 296 -10.02 12.19 6.69
N LYS A 297 -10.95 12.24 5.74
CA LYS A 297 -11.61 13.49 5.32
C LYS A 297 -12.38 14.14 6.45
N GLU A 298 -13.12 13.35 7.23
CA GLU A 298 -13.90 13.90 8.34
C GLU A 298 -13.00 14.39 9.47
N SER A 299 -11.96 13.63 9.81
CA SER A 299 -10.93 14.03 10.80
C SER A 299 -10.31 15.38 10.47
N ILE A 300 -9.90 15.56 9.21
CA ILE A 300 -9.28 16.81 8.74
C ILE A 300 -10.27 17.96 8.79
N ARG A 301 -11.52 17.75 8.34
CA ARG A 301 -12.57 18.79 8.41
C ARG A 301 -12.87 19.19 9.84
N ARG A 302 -12.96 18.23 10.76
CA ARG A 302 -13.15 18.46 12.18
C ARG A 302 -12.00 19.28 12.73
N PHE A 303 -10.76 18.91 12.44
CA PHE A 303 -9.58 19.64 12.90
C PHE A 303 -9.53 21.08 12.35
N GLU A 304 -9.81 21.28 11.06
CA GLU A 304 -9.90 22.62 10.43
C GLU A 304 -10.95 23.53 11.10
N LYS A 305 -12.10 22.97 11.49
CA LYS A 305 -13.12 23.70 12.26
C LYS A 305 -12.60 24.13 13.63
N VAL A 306 -11.87 23.25 14.32
CA VAL A 306 -11.31 23.53 15.66
C VAL A 306 -10.25 24.63 15.59
N ILE A 307 -9.33 24.58 14.63
CA ILE A 307 -8.29 25.61 14.48
C ILE A 307 -8.78 26.89 13.79
N GLY A 308 -10.04 26.91 13.31
CA GLY A 308 -10.68 28.07 12.70
C GLY A 308 -10.11 28.48 11.34
N ARG A 309 -9.36 27.61 10.67
CA ARG A 309 -8.74 27.88 9.36
C ARG A 309 -8.53 26.61 8.54
N GLY A 310 -8.45 26.77 7.23
CA GLY A 310 -8.04 25.69 6.33
C GLY A 310 -6.55 25.38 6.45
N LEU A 311 -6.20 24.11 6.32
CA LEU A 311 -4.83 23.62 6.20
C LEU A 311 -4.33 23.78 4.75
N CYS A 312 -3.02 24.03 4.61
CA CYS A 312 -2.34 23.94 3.32
C CYS A 312 -2.18 22.47 2.94
N LYS A 313 -2.95 22.02 1.94
CA LYS A 313 -3.11 20.59 1.61
C LYS A 313 -2.81 20.30 0.14
N VAL A 314 -2.12 19.19 -0.12
CA VAL A 314 -1.87 18.67 -1.47
C VAL A 314 -2.25 17.19 -1.54
N PRO A 315 -3.30 16.80 -2.30
CA PRO A 315 -3.63 15.39 -2.50
C PRO A 315 -2.66 14.76 -3.52
N ILE A 316 -2.30 13.49 -3.31
CA ILE A 316 -1.49 12.69 -4.23
C ILE A 316 -2.22 11.42 -4.66
N CYS A 317 -1.94 10.96 -5.88
CA CYS A 317 -2.66 9.87 -6.54
C CYS A 317 -1.98 8.50 -6.37
N ASP A 318 -1.84 8.04 -5.13
CA ASP A 318 -1.54 6.62 -4.83
C ASP A 318 -2.85 5.81 -4.72
N ASN A 319 -2.76 4.54 -4.28
CA ASN A 319 -3.84 3.54 -4.37
C ASN A 319 -5.20 4.03 -3.81
N GLN A 320 -5.19 4.64 -2.62
CA GLN A 320 -6.39 5.23 -2.00
C GLN A 320 -6.28 6.75 -1.84
N GLY A 321 -5.23 7.34 -2.39
CA GLY A 321 -4.84 8.72 -2.22
C GLY A 321 -4.25 9.00 -0.83
N THR A 322 -3.18 9.78 -0.82
CA THR A 322 -2.62 10.37 0.39
C THR A 322 -2.84 11.87 0.35
N LEU A 323 -2.99 12.50 1.51
CA LEU A 323 -3.00 13.94 1.65
C LEU A 323 -1.72 14.40 2.34
N ILE A 324 -1.07 15.42 1.78
CA ILE A 324 0.08 16.08 2.40
C ILE A 324 -0.40 17.39 2.99
N ILE A 325 -0.13 17.61 4.27
CA ILE A 325 -0.25 18.89 4.94
C ILE A 325 1.14 19.48 5.09
N SER A 326 1.34 20.71 4.61
CA SER A 326 2.55 21.51 4.81
C SER A 326 2.29 22.60 5.84
N LYS A 327 3.28 22.91 6.67
CA LYS A 327 3.21 24.05 7.60
C LYS A 327 4.09 25.20 7.16
#